data_AF-A0A7J9GMF1-F1
#
_entry.id   AF-A0A7J9GMF1-F1
#
_cell.length_a   1.000
_cell.length_b   1.000
_cell.length_c   1.000
_cell.angle_alpha   90.00
_cell.angle_beta   90.00
_cell.angle_gamma   90.00
#
_symmetry.space_group_name_H-M   'P 1'
#
loop_
_entity.id
_entity.type
_entity.pdbx_description
1 polymer ?
#
loop_
_entity_poly.entity_id
_entity_poly.type
_entity_poly.pdbx_seq_one_letter_code
_entity_poly.pdbx_strand_id
1 'polypeptide(L)'
;MNGVIDFRGSLGSISSKKTVMAVAISLLLVASLLGSSCGCHFPAIYNLGDSNSDTGSVSATFGRVPWPCGESFFGKPAGRYSDGRLIIDFIANELKLPFLSAYLDAIDSNFRHGANFAASGSTIQPADDKLFDTGFNPLSLEIQLLQFQQLKERSNELYDQAKNPDITDRLPRPEEFSKSLYILDCGQNDLHYGIITSVEDQFKAFIPNKINQFAAAVEKLFQQGARVFWIHNTGPIGCLPTVIINFPPKPGNVDQAGCIKSYNELAQEFNKQLKDTVSQLKAKLPGARLIYVDIYSAKFSLISEANKYGFVDPFVNCCGDHHVECGKTAVVNGTEIFGASCSDPSKHISWDGIHYTEAANYWVVNRILDGSLSDPPLPITEACPLQISDLQEEGQVPLAKYGQRVKYLLVVNLFDKRSERISMEGQRPSVGNGIIGRWKTAWASRNSVKTLTIAAFFAVAFSLFILSGRQRNLGGSGTCDFPA
;
A
#
# COMPACT_ATOMS: atom_id res chain seq x y z
N MET A 1 -25.28 -66.80 -22.98
CA MET A 1 -25.41 -65.81 -24.06
C MET A 1 -24.50 -64.64 -23.73
N ASN A 2 -23.77 -64.19 -24.75
CA ASN A 2 -22.41 -63.61 -24.72
C ASN A 2 -22.34 -62.21 -24.08
N GLY A 3 -21.24 -61.75 -23.46
CA GLY A 3 -19.90 -62.32 -23.36
C GLY A 3 -19.01 -61.59 -22.34
N VAL A 4 -17.98 -62.29 -21.86
CA VAL A 4 -16.93 -61.77 -20.98
C VAL A 4 -15.67 -61.60 -21.81
N ILE A 5 -15.14 -60.36 -21.87
CA ILE A 5 -13.83 -60.07 -22.45
C ILE A 5 -12.80 -60.08 -21.33
N ASP A 6 -11.85 -61.00 -21.48
CA ASP A 6 -10.62 -61.15 -20.72
C ASP A 6 -9.60 -60.06 -21.11
N PHE A 7 -8.93 -59.45 -20.12
CA PHE A 7 -7.81 -58.54 -20.32
C PHE A 7 -6.56 -59.11 -19.63
N ARG A 8 -5.75 -59.84 -20.40
CA ARG A 8 -4.31 -59.97 -20.14
C ARG A 8 -3.63 -58.62 -20.44
N GLY A 9 -3.01 -58.02 -19.43
CA GLY A 9 -2.20 -56.80 -19.54
C GLY A 9 -0.86 -56.95 -18.83
N SER A 10 0.17 -57.34 -19.61
CA SER A 10 1.59 -57.39 -19.26
C SER A 10 2.14 -56.01 -18.90
N LEU A 11 3.14 -55.98 -18.00
CA LEU A 11 3.96 -54.81 -17.69
C LEU A 11 4.39 -54.08 -18.96
N GLY A 12 4.08 -52.79 -19.05
CA GLY A 12 4.52 -51.98 -20.18
C GLY A 12 4.15 -50.52 -20.02
N SER A 13 5.11 -49.66 -20.36
CA SER A 13 4.95 -48.25 -20.64
C SER A 13 4.42 -47.40 -19.48
N ILE A 14 5.33 -46.64 -18.84
CA ILE A 14 4.92 -45.44 -18.11
C ILE A 14 4.17 -44.56 -19.12
N SER A 15 2.85 -44.46 -18.93
CA SER A 15 1.95 -43.68 -19.78
C SER A 15 2.47 -42.27 -19.99
N SER A 16 2.35 -41.77 -21.22
CA SER A 16 2.57 -40.38 -21.63
C SER A 16 1.95 -39.37 -20.64
N LYS A 17 0.85 -39.72 -19.96
CA LYS A 17 0.21 -38.87 -18.94
C LYS A 17 1.07 -38.62 -17.70
N LYS A 18 1.86 -39.61 -17.24
CA LYS A 18 2.75 -39.47 -16.06
C LYS A 18 3.97 -38.61 -16.38
N THR A 19 4.50 -38.70 -17.60
CA THR A 19 5.61 -37.86 -18.07
C THR A 19 5.15 -36.42 -18.35
N VAL A 20 3.95 -36.23 -18.89
CA VAL A 20 3.34 -34.89 -19.08
C VAL A 20 3.05 -34.23 -17.73
N MET A 21 2.51 -34.97 -16.75
CA MET A 21 2.35 -34.49 -15.36
C MET A 21 3.68 -34.08 -14.73
N ALA A 22 4.73 -34.88 -14.88
CA ALA A 22 6.05 -34.55 -14.35
C ALA A 22 6.63 -33.28 -14.99
N VAL A 23 6.52 -33.11 -16.30
CA VAL A 23 6.97 -31.90 -17.01
C VAL A 23 6.12 -30.68 -16.65
N ALA A 24 4.80 -30.83 -16.48
CA ALA A 24 3.92 -29.76 -16.04
C ALA A 24 4.23 -29.31 -14.60
N ILE A 25 4.47 -30.26 -13.69
CA ILE A 25 4.89 -29.97 -12.31
C ILE A 25 6.27 -29.30 -12.29
N SER A 26 7.21 -29.76 -13.12
CA SER A 26 8.52 -29.11 -13.26
C SER A 26 8.44 -27.71 -13.88
N LEU A 27 7.55 -27.47 -14.85
CA LEU A 27 7.30 -26.14 -15.41
C LEU A 27 6.60 -25.21 -14.42
N LEU A 28 5.68 -25.72 -13.60
CA LEU A 28 5.04 -24.98 -12.50
C LEU A 28 6.05 -24.63 -11.40
N LEU A 29 6.96 -25.57 -11.07
CA LEU A 29 8.05 -25.32 -10.12
C LEU A 29 9.05 -24.30 -10.66
N VAL A 30 9.37 -24.34 -11.96
CA VAL A 30 10.25 -23.34 -12.60
C VAL A 30 9.55 -21.99 -12.75
N ALA A 31 8.24 -21.95 -12.99
CA ALA A 31 7.46 -20.71 -12.99
C ALA A 31 7.37 -20.09 -11.58
N SER A 32 7.25 -20.91 -10.52
CA SER A 32 7.35 -20.41 -9.14
C SER A 32 8.77 -19.98 -8.74
N LEU A 33 9.80 -20.44 -9.45
CA LEU A 33 11.20 -20.06 -9.25
C LEU A 33 11.66 -18.86 -10.12
N LEU A 34 10.84 -18.39 -11.07
CA LEU A 34 11.16 -17.30 -12.01
C LEU A 34 10.28 -16.05 -11.84
N GLY A 35 9.56 -15.90 -10.72
CA GLY A 35 8.68 -14.75 -10.54
C GLY A 35 8.20 -14.50 -9.12
N SER A 36 9.07 -14.62 -8.11
CA SER A 36 8.88 -13.79 -6.92
C SER A 36 9.66 -12.50 -7.17
N SER A 37 9.04 -11.53 -7.86
CA SER A 37 9.45 -10.15 -7.60
C SER A 37 9.26 -9.94 -6.10
N CYS A 38 10.24 -9.34 -5.44
CA CYS A 38 10.04 -8.90 -4.06
C CYS A 38 8.85 -7.95 -4.11
N GLY A 39 7.70 -8.41 -3.64
CA GLY A 39 6.47 -7.62 -3.63
C GLY A 39 6.76 -6.30 -2.93
N CYS A 40 6.13 -5.25 -3.41
CA CYS A 40 6.30 -3.96 -2.82
C CYS A 40 5.82 -3.97 -1.36
N HIS A 41 6.74 -3.71 -0.42
CA HIS A 41 6.53 -3.88 1.00
C HIS A 41 7.04 -2.66 1.78
N PHE A 42 6.18 -2.15 2.66
CA PHE A 42 6.55 -1.11 3.62
C PHE A 42 6.83 -1.73 4.98
N PRO A 43 7.99 -1.45 5.61
CA PRO A 43 8.29 -1.97 6.94
C PRO A 43 7.52 -1.23 8.05
N ALA A 44 7.11 0.02 7.80
CA ALA A 44 6.46 0.88 8.77
C ALA A 44 5.65 2.00 8.10
N ILE A 45 4.70 2.57 8.86
CA ILE A 45 3.93 3.77 8.48
C ILE A 45 4.16 4.87 9.53
N TYR A 46 4.49 6.07 9.08
CA TYR A 46 4.49 7.27 9.93
C TYR A 46 3.37 8.19 9.46
N ASN A 47 2.36 8.38 10.31
CA ASN A 47 1.17 9.16 9.98
C ASN A 47 1.17 10.51 10.70
N LEU A 48 0.97 11.59 9.96
CA LEU A 48 0.77 12.93 10.48
C LEU A 48 -0.58 13.44 9.97
N GLY A 49 -1.38 14.06 10.83
CA GLY A 49 -2.71 14.49 10.41
C GLY A 49 -3.60 14.99 11.53
N ASP A 50 -4.90 14.91 11.29
CA ASP A 50 -5.93 15.37 12.21
C ASP A 50 -6.81 14.23 12.76
N SER A 51 -8.05 14.57 13.15
CA SER A 51 -9.01 13.61 13.72
C SER A 51 -9.40 12.48 12.79
N ASN A 52 -9.27 12.63 11.46
CA ASN A 52 -9.55 11.57 10.50
C ASN A 52 -8.58 10.38 10.61
N SER A 53 -7.45 10.58 11.27
CA SER A 53 -6.44 9.54 11.46
C SER A 53 -5.88 9.48 12.88
N ASP A 54 -6.41 10.22 13.86
CA ASP A 54 -5.97 10.14 15.26
C ASP A 54 -6.30 8.77 15.89
N THR A 55 -5.28 8.08 16.37
CA THR A 55 -5.41 6.76 17.01
C THR A 55 -5.22 6.77 18.52
N GLY A 56 -5.09 7.95 19.14
CA GLY A 56 -4.93 8.09 20.59
C GLY A 56 -4.20 9.33 21.09
N SER A 57 -3.67 10.20 20.24
CA SER A 57 -2.87 11.36 20.67
C SER A 57 -3.66 12.31 21.57
N VAL A 58 -4.92 12.60 21.21
CA VAL A 58 -5.81 13.39 22.08
C VAL A 58 -6.21 12.63 23.34
N SER A 59 -6.42 11.31 23.24
CA SER A 59 -6.72 10.48 24.41
C SER A 59 -5.60 10.47 25.45
N ALA A 60 -4.35 10.44 24.99
CA ALA A 60 -3.17 10.50 25.84
C ALA A 60 -2.95 11.88 26.46
N THR A 61 -3.33 12.96 25.75
CA THR A 61 -2.96 14.33 26.13
C THR A 61 -4.07 15.05 26.91
N PHE A 62 -5.31 15.01 26.41
CA PHE A 62 -6.41 15.85 26.90
C PHE A 62 -7.53 15.06 27.58
N GLY A 63 -7.51 13.75 27.45
CA GLY A 63 -8.50 12.85 28.04
C GLY A 63 -9.09 11.92 27.00
N ARG A 64 -9.49 10.74 27.47
CA ARG A 64 -9.96 9.66 26.58
C ARG A 64 -11.17 10.10 25.76
N VAL A 65 -11.12 9.78 24.47
CA VAL A 65 -12.33 9.76 23.64
C VAL A 65 -13.35 8.85 24.33
N PRO A 66 -14.58 9.30 24.58
CA PRO A 66 -15.55 8.56 25.38
C PRO A 66 -16.20 7.43 24.59
N TRP A 67 -16.86 6.52 25.30
CA TRP A 67 -17.89 5.64 24.72
C TRP A 67 -19.02 6.51 24.15
N PRO A 68 -19.63 6.21 22.99
CA PRO A 68 -19.60 4.95 22.24
C PRO A 68 -18.55 4.82 21.12
N CYS A 69 -17.56 5.73 21.03
CA CYS A 69 -16.50 5.58 20.04
C CYS A 69 -15.78 4.22 20.20
N GLY A 70 -15.58 3.51 19.10
CA GLY A 70 -14.98 2.17 19.08
C GLY A 70 -15.95 0.99 19.27
N GLU A 71 -17.26 1.22 19.41
CA GLU A 71 -18.25 0.15 19.64
C GLU A 71 -18.32 -0.92 18.53
N SER A 72 -18.12 -0.57 17.27
CA SER A 72 -18.31 -1.46 16.11
C SER A 72 -17.18 -2.47 15.93
N PHE A 73 -15.94 -2.13 16.29
CA PHE A 73 -14.78 -3.00 16.05
C PHE A 73 -13.93 -3.26 17.29
N PHE A 74 -13.66 -2.24 18.10
CA PHE A 74 -12.81 -2.38 19.28
C PHE A 74 -13.60 -2.89 20.51
N GLY A 75 -14.92 -2.70 20.52
CA GLY A 75 -15.80 -3.03 21.64
C GLY A 75 -15.57 -2.17 22.88
N LYS A 76 -14.78 -1.09 22.76
CA LYS A 76 -14.42 -0.14 23.81
C LYS A 76 -13.81 1.12 23.18
N PRO A 77 -13.70 2.23 23.94
CA PRO A 77 -12.98 3.40 23.46
C PRO A 77 -11.51 3.09 23.15
N ALA A 78 -11.10 3.41 21.93
CA ALA A 78 -9.77 3.13 21.37
C ALA A 78 -9.10 4.38 20.79
N GLY A 79 -9.48 5.57 21.28
CA GLY A 79 -8.85 6.84 20.93
C GLY A 79 -9.16 7.37 19.53
N ARG A 80 -10.11 6.77 18.82
CA ARG A 80 -10.53 7.14 17.46
C ARG A 80 -11.88 7.85 17.49
N TYR A 81 -12.02 8.91 16.72
CA TYR A 81 -13.28 9.64 16.56
C TYR A 81 -14.17 8.94 15.52
N SER A 82 -14.58 7.70 15.82
CA SER A 82 -15.43 6.86 14.97
C SER A 82 -16.04 5.76 15.84
N ASP A 83 -17.08 5.08 15.36
CA ASP A 83 -17.57 3.83 15.95
C ASP A 83 -16.54 2.69 15.84
N GLY A 84 -15.48 2.84 15.04
CA GLY A 84 -14.40 1.87 15.03
C GLY A 84 -13.18 2.32 14.23
N ARG A 85 -12.80 1.55 13.21
CA ARG A 85 -11.56 1.74 12.44
C ARG A 85 -11.60 3.00 11.57
N LEU A 86 -10.46 3.70 11.54
CA LEU A 86 -10.21 4.83 10.66
C LEU A 86 -9.58 4.36 9.34
N ILE A 87 -9.51 5.26 8.34
CA ILE A 87 -8.85 4.99 7.05
C ILE A 87 -7.41 4.49 7.25
N ILE A 88 -6.68 5.07 8.21
CA ILE A 88 -5.31 4.66 8.53
C ILE A 88 -5.22 3.21 9.03
N ASP A 89 -6.22 2.73 9.79
CA ASP A 89 -6.26 1.35 10.27
C ASP A 89 -6.50 0.37 9.10
N PHE A 90 -7.32 0.75 8.14
CA PHE A 90 -7.53 -0.05 6.93
C PHE A 90 -6.31 -0.06 6.00
N ILE A 91 -5.61 1.08 5.87
CA ILE A 91 -4.33 1.13 5.14
C ILE A 91 -3.30 0.20 5.79
N ALA A 92 -3.18 0.21 7.12
CA ALA A 92 -2.27 -0.71 7.82
C ALA A 92 -2.62 -2.18 7.55
N ASN A 93 -3.91 -2.54 7.59
CA ASN A 93 -4.37 -3.88 7.22
C ASN A 93 -4.06 -4.27 5.77
N GLU A 94 -4.20 -3.34 4.82
CA GLU A 94 -3.88 -3.60 3.42
C GLU A 94 -2.39 -3.90 3.24
N LEU A 95 -1.54 -3.11 3.91
CA LEU A 95 -0.09 -3.25 3.89
C LEU A 95 0.44 -4.36 4.82
N LYS A 96 -0.44 -5.13 5.48
CA LYS A 96 -0.10 -6.22 6.41
C LYS A 96 0.75 -5.76 7.58
N LEU A 97 0.45 -4.56 8.10
CA LEU A 97 1.08 -3.97 9.27
C LEU A 97 0.09 -3.91 10.45
N PRO A 98 0.57 -3.94 11.70
CA PRO A 98 -0.29 -3.73 12.87
C PRO A 98 -0.85 -2.31 12.88
N PHE A 99 -1.92 -2.09 13.65
CA PHE A 99 -2.43 -0.74 13.89
C PHE A 99 -1.38 0.12 14.60
N LEU A 100 -1.30 1.38 14.16
CA LEU A 100 -0.32 2.31 14.67
C LEU A 100 -0.67 2.73 16.09
N SER A 101 0.31 2.68 16.98
CA SER A 101 0.24 3.31 18.30
C SER A 101 0.35 4.82 18.14
N ALA A 102 -0.41 5.59 18.93
CA ALA A 102 -0.19 7.04 18.98
C ALA A 102 1.18 7.31 19.63
N TYR A 103 1.92 8.29 19.09
CA TYR A 103 3.24 8.64 19.61
C TYR A 103 3.21 9.03 21.10
N LEU A 104 2.11 9.67 21.52
CA LEU A 104 1.93 10.16 22.89
C LEU A 104 1.40 9.09 23.85
N ASP A 105 1.01 7.91 23.37
CA ASP A 105 0.60 6.83 24.26
C ASP A 105 1.81 6.28 25.02
N ALA A 106 1.72 6.26 26.35
CA ALA A 106 2.80 5.81 27.23
C ALA A 106 2.72 4.31 27.59
N ILE A 107 1.54 3.69 27.42
CA ILE A 107 1.26 2.33 27.91
C ILE A 107 1.08 1.39 26.71
N ASP A 108 1.91 0.35 26.67
CA ASP A 108 1.88 -0.74 25.67
C ASP A 108 2.09 -0.32 24.21
N SER A 109 2.52 0.91 23.97
CA SER A 109 2.87 1.39 22.63
C SER A 109 3.97 0.55 22.00
N ASN A 110 3.81 0.25 20.72
CA ASN A 110 4.79 -0.43 19.91
C ASN A 110 5.04 0.36 18.62
N PHE A 111 6.25 0.88 18.48
CA PHE A 111 6.66 1.72 17.36
C PHE A 111 7.53 0.97 16.34
N ARG A 112 7.68 -0.35 16.48
CA ARG A 112 8.46 -1.20 15.57
C ARG A 112 8.04 -1.00 14.12
N HIS A 113 6.73 -0.90 13.87
CA HIS A 113 6.14 -0.73 12.54
C HIS A 113 5.63 0.70 12.29
N GLY A 114 6.25 1.68 12.96
CA GLY A 114 5.94 3.09 12.82
C GLY A 114 5.02 3.62 13.91
N ALA A 115 4.62 4.87 13.76
CA ALA A 115 3.91 5.62 14.79
C ALA A 115 2.91 6.59 14.17
N ASN A 116 1.88 6.92 14.94
CA ASN A 116 0.89 7.91 14.54
C ASN A 116 1.02 9.18 15.38
N PHE A 117 1.23 10.31 14.71
CA PHE A 117 1.34 11.63 15.32
C PHE A 117 0.08 12.47 15.14
N ALA A 118 -0.90 11.98 14.35
CA ALA A 118 -2.14 12.70 14.12
C ALA A 118 -2.88 12.96 15.44
N ALA A 119 -3.53 14.12 15.53
CA ALA A 119 -4.29 14.52 16.70
C ALA A 119 -5.58 15.24 16.29
N SER A 120 -6.68 14.92 16.95
CA SER A 120 -7.97 15.54 16.66
C SER A 120 -7.95 17.05 16.88
N GLY A 121 -8.51 17.81 15.92
CA GLY A 121 -8.50 19.28 15.92
C GLY A 121 -7.17 19.92 15.48
N SER A 122 -6.19 19.14 15.05
CA SER A 122 -4.90 19.69 14.58
C SER A 122 -5.01 20.44 13.26
N THR A 123 -4.29 21.55 13.18
CA THR A 123 -4.15 22.39 11.99
C THR A 123 -2.75 22.32 11.39
N ILE A 124 -2.61 22.75 10.15
CA ILE A 124 -1.31 22.97 9.51
C ILE A 124 -0.57 24.10 10.22
N GLN A 125 -1.28 25.20 10.50
CA GLN A 125 -0.69 26.31 11.22
C GLN A 125 -0.41 25.95 12.70
N PRO A 126 0.64 26.53 13.31
CA PRO A 126 0.78 26.55 14.75
C PRO A 126 -0.46 27.15 15.42
N ALA A 127 -0.86 26.58 16.55
CA ALA A 127 -1.93 27.13 17.35
C ALA A 127 -1.45 28.37 18.10
N ASP A 128 -2.16 29.48 17.92
CA ASP A 128 -2.10 30.63 18.80
C ASP A 128 -3.24 30.55 19.84
N ASP A 129 -3.23 31.48 20.81
CA ASP A 129 -4.23 31.53 21.87
C ASP A 129 -5.66 31.57 21.30
N LYS A 130 -5.88 32.30 20.20
CA LYS A 130 -7.19 32.42 19.56
C LYS A 130 -7.67 31.09 18.97
N LEU A 131 -6.79 30.39 18.25
CA LEU A 131 -7.12 29.10 17.65
C LEU A 131 -7.40 28.05 18.72
N PHE A 132 -6.60 28.04 19.79
CA PHE A 132 -6.80 27.14 20.93
C PHE A 132 -8.11 27.43 21.67
N ASP A 133 -8.42 28.70 21.96
CA ASP A 133 -9.66 29.12 22.62
C ASP A 133 -10.91 28.80 21.78
N THR A 134 -10.75 28.65 20.46
CA THR A 134 -11.83 28.23 19.54
C THR A 134 -12.03 26.70 19.53
N GLY A 135 -11.23 25.94 20.29
CA GLY A 135 -11.37 24.49 20.44
C GLY A 135 -10.49 23.66 19.51
N PHE A 136 -9.51 24.27 18.82
CA PHE A 136 -8.54 23.53 18.01
C PHE A 136 -7.29 23.14 18.83
N ASN A 137 -6.52 22.20 18.29
CA ASN A 137 -5.49 21.49 19.05
C ASN A 137 -4.10 22.13 18.92
N PRO A 138 -3.33 22.26 20.02
CA PRO A 138 -1.95 22.76 19.97
C PRO A 138 -0.97 21.80 19.30
N LEU A 139 -1.34 20.53 19.10
CA LEU A 139 -0.56 19.52 18.41
C LEU A 139 -0.63 19.71 16.87
N SER A 140 -0.27 20.90 16.39
CA SER A 140 -0.25 21.25 14.96
C SER A 140 0.69 20.36 14.15
N LEU A 141 0.60 20.41 12.82
CA LEU A 141 1.50 19.66 11.93
C LEU A 141 2.99 19.90 12.24
N GLU A 142 3.35 21.12 12.64
CA GLU A 142 4.73 21.42 13.07
C GLU A 142 5.11 20.69 14.35
N ILE A 143 4.21 20.62 15.34
CA ILE A 143 4.46 19.86 16.58
C ILE A 143 4.56 18.36 16.29
N GLN A 144 3.69 17.83 15.43
CA GLN A 144 3.74 16.42 15.01
C GLN A 144 5.07 16.08 14.31
N LEU A 145 5.61 17.01 13.53
CA LEU A 145 6.93 16.85 12.93
C LEU A 145 8.06 16.84 13.98
N LEU A 146 8.00 17.70 14.99
CA LEU A 146 8.96 17.69 16.10
C LEU A 146 8.89 16.37 16.89
N GLN A 147 7.70 15.83 17.09
CA GLN A 147 7.49 14.52 17.71
C GLN A 147 8.13 13.39 16.89
N PHE A 148 7.95 13.42 15.55
CA PHE A 148 8.61 12.47 14.65
C PHE A 148 10.15 12.57 14.73
N GLN A 149 10.69 13.79 14.72
CA GLN A 149 12.13 14.02 14.87
C GLN A 149 12.65 13.42 16.18
N GLN A 150 11.96 13.67 17.30
CA GLN A 150 12.31 13.09 18.59
C GLN A 150 12.23 11.57 18.59
N LEU A 151 11.18 10.97 18.01
CA LEU A 151 11.08 9.50 17.91
C LEU A 151 12.30 8.95 17.18
N LYS A 152 12.64 9.53 16.02
CA LYS A 152 13.75 9.07 15.18
C LYS A 152 15.10 9.22 15.88
N GLU A 153 15.40 10.40 16.41
CA GLU A 153 16.67 10.69 17.08
C GLU A 153 16.88 9.76 18.27
N ARG A 154 15.89 9.65 19.14
CA ARG A 154 15.99 8.81 20.35
C ARG A 154 16.01 7.32 20.02
N SER A 155 15.33 6.90 18.96
CA SER A 155 15.43 5.50 18.49
C SER A 155 16.85 5.21 18.02
N ASN A 156 17.45 6.07 17.20
CA ASN A 156 18.83 5.91 16.74
C ASN A 156 19.82 5.84 17.91
N GLU A 157 19.70 6.76 18.88
CA GLU A 157 20.54 6.75 20.09
C GLU A 157 20.43 5.43 20.86
N LEU A 158 19.21 4.91 21.02
CA LEU A 158 18.99 3.64 21.71
C LEU A 158 19.55 2.45 20.93
N TYR A 159 19.45 2.44 19.60
CA TYR A 159 20.08 1.41 18.77
C TYR A 159 21.61 1.45 18.88
N ASP A 160 22.23 2.63 18.91
CA ASP A 160 23.68 2.79 19.07
C ASP A 160 24.19 2.33 20.45
N GLN A 161 23.35 2.47 21.48
CA GLN A 161 23.68 2.12 22.87
C GLN A 161 23.25 0.70 23.27
N ALA A 162 22.37 0.06 22.49
CA ALA A 162 21.74 -1.19 22.86
C ALA A 162 22.77 -2.32 23.03
N LYS A 163 22.86 -2.82 24.26
CA LYS A 163 23.60 -4.05 24.59
C LYS A 163 22.70 -5.29 24.60
N ASN A 164 21.39 -5.08 24.66
CA ASN A 164 20.36 -6.12 24.64
C ASN A 164 19.35 -5.82 23.50
N PRO A 165 19.11 -6.76 22.56
CA PRO A 165 18.09 -6.65 21.53
C PRO A 165 16.66 -6.35 22.04
N ASP A 166 16.32 -6.75 23.27
CA ASP A 166 14.97 -6.53 23.82
C ASP A 166 14.61 -5.04 23.94
N ILE A 167 15.62 -4.17 24.09
CA ILE A 167 15.42 -2.71 24.19
C ILE A 167 14.91 -2.13 22.86
N THR A 168 15.31 -2.74 21.74
CA THR A 168 15.04 -2.23 20.39
C THR A 168 13.87 -2.93 19.69
N ASP A 169 13.33 -4.01 20.26
CA ASP A 169 12.27 -4.83 19.65
C ASP A 169 11.00 -4.03 19.29
N ARG A 170 10.63 -3.08 20.15
CA ARG A 170 9.46 -2.19 19.95
C ARG A 170 9.81 -0.83 19.34
N LEU A 171 11.06 -0.60 18.97
CA LEU A 171 11.53 0.67 18.43
C LEU A 171 11.61 0.62 16.90
N PRO A 172 11.36 1.74 16.21
CA PRO A 172 11.57 1.81 14.78
C PRO A 172 13.05 1.62 14.41
N ARG A 173 13.31 0.85 13.35
CA ARG A 173 14.66 0.55 12.90
C ARG A 173 15.25 1.71 12.09
N PRO A 174 16.48 2.18 12.40
CA PRO A 174 17.10 3.32 11.71
C PRO A 174 17.14 3.19 10.18
N GLU A 175 17.42 2.00 9.65
CA GLU A 175 17.52 1.73 8.22
C GLU A 175 16.17 1.63 7.49
N GLU A 176 15.07 1.57 8.23
CA GLU A 176 13.72 1.43 7.68
C GLU A 176 13.02 2.78 7.46
N PHE A 177 13.47 3.88 8.09
CA PHE A 177 12.88 5.22 7.89
C PHE A 177 12.81 5.61 6.41
N SER A 178 13.85 5.33 5.62
CA SER A 178 13.87 5.65 4.17
C SER A 178 13.03 4.72 3.30
N LYS A 179 12.55 3.61 3.86
CA LYS A 179 11.72 2.60 3.19
C LYS A 179 10.25 2.67 3.60
N SER A 180 9.94 3.48 4.61
CA SER A 180 8.62 3.58 5.23
C SER A 180 7.67 4.47 4.43
N LEU A 181 6.37 4.27 4.66
CA LEU A 181 5.32 5.11 4.12
C LEU A 181 5.03 6.29 5.05
N TYR A 182 4.97 7.50 4.51
CA TYR A 182 4.60 8.70 5.25
C TYR A 182 3.22 9.17 4.76
N ILE A 183 2.23 9.16 5.64
CA ILE A 183 0.86 9.59 5.32
C ILE A 183 0.63 10.96 5.92
N LEU A 184 0.06 11.87 5.13
CA LEU A 184 -0.31 13.22 5.55
C LEU A 184 -1.77 13.49 5.22
N ASP A 185 -2.58 13.76 6.25
CA ASP A 185 -4.01 14.15 6.15
C ASP A 185 -4.28 15.33 7.09
N CYS A 186 -4.05 16.55 6.59
CA CYS A 186 -4.16 17.78 7.37
C CYS A 186 -4.61 18.95 6.49
N GLY A 187 -5.39 19.87 7.07
CA GLY A 187 -5.87 21.09 6.42
C GLY A 187 -7.38 21.31 6.54
N GLN A 188 -8.17 20.27 6.83
CA GLN A 188 -9.62 20.38 7.00
C GLN A 188 -9.97 21.30 8.19
N ASN A 189 -9.20 21.21 9.29
CA ASN A 189 -9.38 22.09 10.44
C ASN A 189 -8.98 23.55 10.14
N ASP A 190 -7.99 23.81 9.28
CA ASP A 190 -7.66 25.16 8.83
C ASP A 190 -8.82 25.77 8.02
N LEU A 191 -9.48 24.96 7.17
CA LEU A 191 -10.71 25.35 6.47
C LEU A 191 -11.85 25.64 7.47
N HIS A 192 -12.05 24.76 8.45
CA HIS A 192 -13.08 24.92 9.47
C HIS A 192 -12.87 26.21 10.29
N TYR A 193 -11.65 26.42 10.80
CA TYR A 193 -11.29 27.63 11.53
C TYR A 193 -11.54 28.90 10.68
N GLY A 194 -11.21 28.83 9.39
CA GLY A 194 -11.51 29.86 8.42
C GLY A 194 -12.99 30.22 8.32
N ILE A 195 -13.83 29.20 8.14
CA ILE A 195 -15.29 29.33 8.00
C ILE A 195 -15.91 29.99 9.23
N ILE A 196 -15.49 29.62 10.43
CA ILE A 196 -16.10 30.13 11.67
C ILE A 196 -15.55 31.49 12.13
N THR A 197 -14.38 31.91 11.64
CA THR A 197 -13.73 33.16 12.10
C THR A 197 -13.63 34.27 11.06
N SER A 198 -13.78 33.98 9.77
CA SER A 198 -13.48 34.93 8.68
C SER A 198 -14.65 35.11 7.71
N VAL A 199 -14.68 36.26 7.02
CA VAL A 199 -15.51 36.44 5.82
C VAL A 199 -14.84 35.68 4.66
N GLU A 200 -15.61 34.92 3.87
CA GLU A 200 -15.10 33.97 2.84
C GLU A 200 -13.96 34.53 1.96
N ASP A 201 -14.02 35.81 1.56
CA ASP A 201 -13.00 36.46 0.73
C ASP A 201 -11.65 36.64 1.43
N GLN A 202 -11.66 36.89 2.74
CA GLN A 202 -10.42 36.97 3.52
C GLN A 202 -9.80 35.58 3.67
N PHE A 203 -10.61 34.53 3.64
CA PHE A 203 -10.14 33.17 3.86
C PHE A 203 -9.32 32.62 2.68
N LYS A 204 -9.73 32.88 1.42
CA LYS A 204 -8.95 32.49 0.23
C LYS A 204 -7.53 33.06 0.24
N ALA A 205 -7.32 34.22 0.86
CA ALA A 205 -6.00 34.83 0.97
C ALA A 205 -5.04 34.09 1.91
N PHE A 206 -5.54 33.26 2.84
CA PHE A 206 -4.70 32.50 3.77
C PHE A 206 -4.30 31.12 3.26
N ILE A 207 -5.04 30.54 2.30
CA ILE A 207 -4.76 29.20 1.72
C ILE A 207 -3.29 29.08 1.27
N PRO A 208 -2.71 30.02 0.50
CA PRO A 208 -1.32 29.90 0.05
C PRO A 208 -0.32 29.76 1.20
N ASN A 209 -0.55 30.46 2.31
CA ASN A 209 0.32 30.37 3.48
C ASN A 209 0.22 28.98 4.15
N LYS A 210 -0.97 28.38 4.23
CA LYS A 210 -1.14 27.02 4.77
C LYS A 210 -0.48 25.98 3.88
N ILE A 211 -0.68 26.08 2.57
CA ILE A 211 -0.03 25.19 1.60
C ILE A 211 1.50 25.30 1.67
N ASN A 212 2.06 26.50 1.83
CA ASN A 212 3.51 26.67 2.01
C ASN A 212 4.02 26.03 3.31
N GLN A 213 3.28 26.12 4.41
CA GLN A 213 3.63 25.47 5.67
C GLN A 213 3.56 23.93 5.57
N PHE A 214 2.53 23.41 4.89
CA PHE A 214 2.43 21.98 4.58
C PHE A 214 3.63 21.52 3.74
N ALA A 215 3.98 22.27 2.69
CA ALA A 215 5.14 21.98 1.86
C ALA A 215 6.44 21.96 2.66
N ALA A 216 6.63 22.93 3.56
CA ALA A 216 7.78 22.96 4.46
C ALA A 216 7.84 21.72 5.37
N ALA A 217 6.71 21.22 5.85
CA ALA A 217 6.67 19.97 6.63
C ALA A 217 7.11 18.75 5.80
N VAL A 218 6.64 18.64 4.55
CA VAL A 218 7.08 17.58 3.61
C VAL A 218 8.59 17.68 3.33
N GLU A 219 9.12 18.87 3.08
CA GLU A 219 10.55 19.09 2.88
C GLU A 219 11.38 18.70 4.10
N LYS A 220 10.92 19.06 5.31
CA LYS A 220 11.59 18.67 6.57
C LYS A 220 11.54 17.14 6.77
N LEU A 221 10.42 16.46 6.50
CA LEU A 221 10.35 15.00 6.54
C LEU A 221 11.33 14.36 5.55
N PHE A 222 11.42 14.90 4.33
CA PHE A 222 12.37 14.43 3.32
C PHE A 222 13.84 14.59 3.78
N GLN A 223 14.18 15.73 4.38
CA GLN A 223 15.49 15.95 5.02
C GLN A 223 15.75 14.94 6.14
N GLN A 224 14.69 14.51 6.83
CA GLN A 224 14.72 13.45 7.83
C GLN A 224 14.68 12.02 7.23
N GLY A 225 14.90 11.86 5.94
CA GLY A 225 15.07 10.55 5.30
C GLY A 225 13.79 9.95 4.74
N ALA A 226 12.63 10.59 4.90
CA ALA A 226 11.38 10.13 4.28
C ALA A 226 11.50 10.11 2.75
N ARG A 227 10.97 9.07 2.11
CA ARG A 227 11.04 8.91 0.63
C ARG A 227 9.71 8.65 -0.04
N VAL A 228 8.73 8.03 0.63
CA VAL A 228 7.41 7.79 0.04
C VAL A 228 6.35 8.52 0.82
N PHE A 229 5.64 9.41 0.17
CA PHE A 229 4.59 10.24 0.75
C PHE A 229 3.25 9.93 0.11
N TRP A 230 2.23 9.70 0.93
CA TRP A 230 0.84 9.49 0.54
C TRP A 230 0.01 10.61 1.15
N ILE A 231 -0.30 11.60 0.33
CA ILE A 231 -0.82 12.90 0.76
C ILE A 231 -2.30 12.98 0.41
N HIS A 232 -3.16 12.99 1.41
CA HIS A 232 -4.58 13.19 1.23
C HIS A 232 -4.87 14.68 1.06
N ASN A 233 -5.82 15.00 0.18
CA ASN A 233 -6.42 16.34 0.13
C ASN A 233 -7.55 16.46 1.18
N THR A 234 -8.17 17.63 1.28
CA THR A 234 -9.27 17.84 2.25
C THR A 234 -10.59 17.26 1.74
N GLY A 235 -11.48 16.84 2.65
CA GLY A 235 -12.81 16.34 2.31
C GLY A 235 -13.83 17.45 2.00
N PRO A 236 -15.05 17.12 1.53
CA PRO A 236 -16.09 18.09 1.23
C PRO A 236 -16.70 18.68 2.51
N ILE A 237 -16.05 19.70 3.08
CA ILE A 237 -16.43 20.29 4.38
C ILE A 237 -17.85 20.88 4.40
N GLY A 238 -18.35 21.36 3.27
CA GLY A 238 -19.72 21.86 3.14
C GLY A 238 -20.79 20.77 3.26
N CYS A 239 -20.39 19.49 3.23
CA CYS A 239 -21.29 18.35 3.40
C CYS A 239 -21.35 17.81 4.83
N LEU A 240 -20.56 18.34 5.77
CA LEU A 240 -20.58 17.84 7.15
C LEU A 240 -21.90 18.23 7.83
N PRO A 241 -22.62 17.27 8.48
CA PRO A 241 -23.87 17.59 9.18
C PRO A 241 -23.75 18.77 10.14
N THR A 242 -22.70 18.81 10.96
CA THR A 242 -22.47 19.90 11.91
C THR A 242 -22.32 21.26 11.21
N VAL A 243 -21.66 21.29 10.05
CA VAL A 243 -21.49 22.52 9.27
C VAL A 243 -22.82 22.96 8.67
N ILE A 244 -23.63 22.04 8.15
CA ILE A 244 -24.96 22.33 7.60
C ILE A 244 -25.92 22.84 8.68
N ILE A 245 -25.90 22.23 9.86
CA ILE A 245 -26.75 22.63 11.00
C ILE A 245 -26.37 24.02 11.50
N ASN A 246 -25.07 24.29 11.67
CA ASN A 246 -24.59 25.57 12.20
C ASN A 246 -24.61 26.70 11.16
N PHE A 247 -24.50 26.38 9.88
CA PHE A 247 -24.50 27.33 8.77
C PHE A 247 -25.47 26.92 7.66
N PRO A 248 -26.80 26.90 7.92
CA PRO A 248 -27.77 26.43 6.93
C PRO A 248 -27.61 27.13 5.57
N PRO A 249 -27.64 26.38 4.45
CA PRO A 249 -27.36 26.95 3.16
C PRO A 249 -28.42 27.98 2.74
N LYS A 250 -27.95 29.13 2.25
CA LYS A 250 -28.80 30.17 1.67
C LYS A 250 -29.35 29.73 0.30
N PRO A 251 -30.49 30.29 -0.17
CA PRO A 251 -30.97 30.04 -1.52
C PRO A 251 -29.87 30.29 -2.57
N GLY A 252 -29.63 29.29 -3.43
CA GLY A 252 -28.58 29.34 -4.45
C GLY A 252 -27.17 28.94 -3.99
N ASN A 253 -26.95 28.62 -2.71
CA ASN A 253 -25.67 28.14 -2.16
C ASN A 253 -25.71 26.64 -1.79
N VAL A 254 -26.45 25.85 -2.55
CA VAL A 254 -26.57 24.40 -2.39
C VAL A 254 -26.06 23.73 -3.66
N ASP A 255 -25.19 22.74 -3.53
CA ASP A 255 -24.73 21.93 -4.66
C ASP A 255 -25.68 20.75 -4.95
N GLN A 256 -25.38 19.98 -5.99
CA GLN A 256 -26.23 18.86 -6.42
C GLN A 256 -26.40 17.75 -5.38
N ALA A 257 -25.49 17.66 -4.40
CA ALA A 257 -25.54 16.66 -3.34
C ALA A 257 -26.31 17.17 -2.11
N GLY A 258 -26.71 18.45 -2.07
CA GLY A 258 -27.35 19.08 -0.92
C GLY A 258 -26.38 19.77 0.03
N CYS A 259 -25.10 19.86 -0.32
CA CYS A 259 -24.07 20.46 0.53
C CYS A 259 -23.98 21.97 0.33
N ILE A 260 -23.36 22.67 1.28
CA ILE A 260 -23.08 24.11 1.16
C ILE A 260 -22.01 24.33 0.08
N LYS A 261 -22.44 24.88 -1.05
CA LYS A 261 -21.62 25.00 -2.25
C LYS A 261 -20.36 25.84 -2.02
N SER A 262 -20.49 27.03 -1.43
CA SER A 262 -19.35 27.94 -1.20
C SER A 262 -18.26 27.31 -0.33
N TYR A 263 -18.62 26.48 0.64
CA TYR A 263 -17.64 25.80 1.51
C TYR A 263 -16.93 24.66 0.80
N ASN A 264 -17.64 23.92 -0.06
CA ASN A 264 -17.01 22.93 -0.93
C ASN A 264 -16.08 23.58 -1.96
N GLU A 265 -16.44 24.75 -2.49
CA GLU A 265 -15.55 25.52 -3.39
C GLU A 265 -14.25 25.96 -2.68
N LEU A 266 -14.30 26.27 -1.38
CA LEU A 266 -13.10 26.57 -0.58
C LEU A 266 -12.20 25.34 -0.42
N ALA A 267 -12.78 24.17 -0.10
CA ALA A 267 -12.03 22.92 -0.02
C ALA A 267 -11.40 22.56 -1.38
N GLN A 268 -12.14 22.75 -2.48
CA GLN A 268 -11.64 22.51 -3.83
C GLN A 268 -10.47 23.44 -4.20
N GLU A 269 -10.54 24.72 -3.83
CA GLU A 269 -9.43 25.67 -4.06
C GLU A 269 -8.18 25.28 -3.24
N PHE A 270 -8.34 24.89 -1.97
CA PHE A 270 -7.25 24.35 -1.17
C PHE A 270 -6.63 23.11 -1.84
N ASN A 271 -7.47 22.16 -2.25
CA ASN A 271 -7.05 20.90 -2.87
C ASN A 271 -6.31 21.12 -4.20
N LYS A 272 -6.76 22.09 -5.00
CA LYS A 272 -6.08 22.50 -6.23
C LYS A 272 -4.68 23.03 -5.94
N GLN A 273 -4.54 23.98 -5.00
CA GLN A 273 -3.24 24.52 -4.63
C GLN A 273 -2.32 23.45 -4.02
N LEU A 274 -2.85 22.56 -3.18
CA LEU A 274 -2.11 21.42 -2.64
C LEU A 274 -1.57 20.53 -3.76
N LYS A 275 -2.40 20.18 -4.76
CA LYS A 275 -1.98 19.36 -5.90
C LYS A 275 -0.86 20.02 -6.72
N ASP A 276 -0.98 21.31 -6.98
CA ASP A 276 0.03 22.10 -7.69
C ASP A 276 1.35 22.12 -6.89
N THR A 277 1.29 22.33 -5.58
CA THR A 277 2.45 22.31 -4.69
C THR A 277 3.09 20.93 -4.56
N VAL A 278 2.30 19.85 -4.47
CA VAL A 278 2.84 18.48 -4.51
C VAL A 278 3.57 18.23 -5.83
N SER A 279 3.07 18.74 -6.94
CA SER A 279 3.72 18.65 -8.25
C SER A 279 5.06 19.41 -8.29
N GLN A 280 5.14 20.58 -7.65
CA GLN A 280 6.39 21.32 -7.50
C GLN A 280 7.39 20.58 -6.58
N LEU A 281 6.91 20.01 -5.48
CA LEU A 281 7.74 19.23 -4.55
C LEU A 281 8.32 17.98 -5.21
N LYS A 282 7.56 17.29 -6.09
CA LYS A 282 8.08 16.17 -6.90
C LYS A 282 9.34 16.57 -7.69
N ALA A 283 9.37 17.78 -8.24
CA ALA A 283 10.54 18.29 -8.97
C ALA A 283 11.69 18.74 -8.04
N LYS A 284 11.37 19.23 -6.84
CA LYS A 284 12.34 19.75 -5.86
C LYS A 284 13.00 18.66 -5.01
N LEU A 285 12.35 17.51 -4.83
CA LEU A 285 12.76 16.44 -3.92
C LEU A 285 13.19 15.18 -4.70
N PRO A 286 14.39 15.17 -5.30
CA PRO A 286 14.84 14.02 -6.08
C PRO A 286 14.94 12.76 -5.22
N GLY A 287 14.44 11.64 -5.74
CA GLY A 287 14.41 10.37 -5.03
C GLY A 287 13.24 10.23 -4.04
N ALA A 288 12.39 11.24 -3.90
CA ALA A 288 11.10 11.09 -3.23
C ALA A 288 10.01 10.69 -4.24
N ARG A 289 9.07 9.87 -3.77
CA ARG A 289 7.81 9.59 -4.44
C ARG A 289 6.69 10.24 -3.65
N LEU A 290 6.09 11.29 -4.21
CA LEU A 290 4.93 11.95 -3.61
C LEU A 290 3.69 11.52 -4.39
N ILE A 291 2.76 10.85 -3.72
CA ILE A 291 1.47 10.44 -4.26
C ILE A 291 0.42 11.37 -3.65
N TYR A 292 -0.18 12.23 -4.48
CA TYR A 292 -1.35 13.01 -4.10
C TYR A 292 -2.60 12.13 -4.22
N VAL A 293 -3.52 12.20 -3.28
CA VAL A 293 -4.69 11.33 -3.18
C VAL A 293 -5.93 12.18 -3.05
N ASP A 294 -6.84 12.05 -4.01
CA ASP A 294 -8.09 12.80 -4.09
C ASP A 294 -9.18 12.15 -3.23
N ILE A 295 -9.00 12.24 -1.91
CA ILE A 295 -9.98 11.76 -0.93
C ILE A 295 -11.27 12.60 -0.94
N TYR A 296 -11.21 13.87 -1.37
CA TYR A 296 -12.39 14.71 -1.62
C TYR A 296 -13.37 14.00 -2.54
N SER A 297 -12.90 13.56 -3.72
CA SER A 297 -13.76 12.93 -4.72
C SER A 297 -14.34 11.61 -4.23
N ALA A 298 -13.57 10.82 -3.47
CA ALA A 298 -14.08 9.61 -2.83
C ALA A 298 -15.22 9.93 -1.84
N LYS A 299 -14.97 10.82 -0.87
CA LYS A 299 -15.94 11.23 0.15
C LYS A 299 -17.20 11.86 -0.47
N PHE A 300 -17.03 12.78 -1.43
CA PHE A 300 -18.13 13.45 -2.11
C PHE A 300 -18.98 12.47 -2.94
N SER A 301 -18.36 11.48 -3.60
CA SER A 301 -19.09 10.44 -4.32
C SER A 301 -19.93 9.56 -3.38
N LEU A 302 -19.40 9.21 -2.21
CA LEU A 302 -20.15 8.46 -1.21
C LEU A 302 -21.38 9.23 -0.73
N ILE A 303 -21.22 10.51 -0.42
CA ILE A 303 -22.31 11.40 0.02
C ILE A 303 -23.37 11.54 -1.08
N SER A 304 -22.94 11.84 -2.31
CA SER A 304 -23.85 12.07 -3.44
C SER A 304 -24.67 10.83 -3.82
N GLU A 305 -24.14 9.63 -3.55
CA GLU A 305 -24.77 8.36 -3.90
C GLU A 305 -25.06 7.49 -2.64
N ALA A 306 -25.26 8.09 -1.47
CA ALA A 306 -25.38 7.38 -0.19
C ALA A 306 -26.37 6.19 -0.24
N ASN A 307 -27.59 6.44 -0.74
CA ASN A 307 -28.64 5.43 -0.86
C ASN A 307 -28.25 4.25 -1.76
N LYS A 308 -27.46 4.50 -2.83
CA LYS A 308 -27.01 3.45 -3.76
C LYS A 308 -26.06 2.46 -3.08
N TYR A 309 -25.28 2.93 -2.11
CA TYR A 309 -24.35 2.11 -1.34
C TYR A 309 -24.94 1.60 -0.02
N GLY A 310 -26.24 1.81 0.21
CA GLY A 310 -26.96 1.28 1.37
C GLY A 310 -26.82 2.11 2.64
N PHE A 311 -26.33 3.35 2.52
CA PHE A 311 -26.33 4.33 3.60
C PHE A 311 -27.65 5.10 3.62
N VAL A 312 -28.07 5.53 4.82
CA VAL A 312 -29.21 6.45 5.02
C VAL A 312 -28.83 7.89 4.62
N ASP A 313 -29.66 8.85 4.98
CA ASP A 313 -29.43 10.27 4.74
C ASP A 313 -28.00 10.69 5.13
N PRO A 314 -27.18 11.19 4.19
CA PRO A 314 -25.79 11.57 4.46
C PRO A 314 -25.65 12.73 5.44
N PHE A 315 -26.73 13.49 5.69
CA PHE A 315 -26.74 14.66 6.56
C PHE A 315 -27.22 14.36 7.98
N VAL A 316 -27.42 13.08 8.32
CA VAL A 316 -27.74 12.62 9.67
C VAL A 316 -26.54 11.88 10.26
N ASN A 317 -26.10 12.32 11.43
CA ASN A 317 -25.07 11.64 12.21
C ASN A 317 -25.66 10.52 13.08
N CYS A 318 -24.91 9.45 13.30
CA CYS A 318 -25.34 8.30 14.09
C CYS A 318 -25.27 8.54 15.60
N CYS A 319 -24.25 9.23 16.09
CA CYS A 319 -23.98 9.43 17.50
C CYS A 319 -24.15 10.88 17.91
N GLY A 320 -24.89 11.09 19.01
CA GLY A 320 -25.27 12.42 19.46
C GLY A 320 -26.22 13.14 18.51
N ASP A 321 -26.48 14.41 18.77
CA ASP A 321 -27.27 15.29 17.92
C ASP A 321 -26.82 16.76 18.08
N HIS A 322 -27.58 17.70 17.52
CA HIS A 322 -27.29 19.13 17.62
C HIS A 322 -27.42 19.73 19.04
N HIS A 323 -27.96 18.98 20.00
CA HIS A 323 -28.05 19.39 21.40
C HIS A 323 -27.02 18.70 22.30
N VAL A 324 -26.66 17.46 21.98
CA VAL A 324 -25.82 16.61 22.83
C VAL A 324 -24.70 15.98 22.01
N GLU A 325 -23.47 16.30 22.39
CA GLU A 325 -22.28 15.69 21.79
C GLU A 325 -22.25 14.17 21.99
N CYS A 326 -21.70 13.46 21.01
CA CYS A 326 -21.50 12.01 21.06
C CYS A 326 -20.74 11.59 22.33
N GLY A 327 -21.32 10.65 23.09
CA GLY A 327 -20.71 10.11 24.31
C GLY A 327 -20.68 11.08 25.50
N LYS A 328 -21.40 12.20 25.42
CA LYS A 328 -21.55 13.17 26.51
C LYS A 328 -22.97 13.21 27.02
N THR A 329 -23.11 13.74 28.23
CA THR A 329 -24.40 14.03 28.85
C THR A 329 -24.62 15.53 28.87
N ALA A 330 -25.80 15.98 28.44
CA ALA A 330 -26.20 17.38 28.52
C ALA A 330 -27.63 17.51 29.06
N VAL A 331 -27.93 18.64 29.67
CA VAL A 331 -29.29 18.96 30.14
C VAL A 331 -30.00 19.77 29.07
N VAL A 332 -30.99 19.16 28.42
CA VAL A 332 -31.80 19.79 27.37
C VAL A 332 -33.22 19.95 27.90
N ASN A 333 -33.70 21.20 27.97
CA ASN A 333 -35.02 21.53 28.51
C ASN A 333 -35.29 20.94 29.92
N GLY A 334 -34.27 20.92 30.77
CA GLY A 334 -34.36 20.38 32.14
C GLY A 334 -34.30 18.86 32.26
N THR A 335 -34.10 18.14 31.15
CA THR A 335 -33.92 16.68 31.12
C THR A 335 -32.49 16.33 30.80
N GLU A 336 -31.90 15.40 31.56
CA GLU A 336 -30.58 14.85 31.26
C GLU A 336 -30.68 13.88 30.09
N ILE A 337 -29.93 14.14 29.02
CA ILE A 337 -29.89 13.33 27.80
C ILE A 337 -28.44 12.92 27.55
N PHE A 338 -28.24 11.65 27.20
CA PHE A 338 -26.95 11.11 26.77
C PHE A 338 -26.89 11.04 25.25
N GLY A 339 -25.79 11.52 24.67
CA GLY A 339 -25.49 11.44 23.24
C GLY A 339 -25.13 10.01 22.84
N ALA A 340 -26.14 9.14 22.79
CA ALA A 340 -25.99 7.74 22.42
C ALA A 340 -25.71 7.57 20.92
N SER A 341 -25.22 6.39 20.55
CA SER A 341 -25.14 5.93 19.16
C SER A 341 -26.51 5.47 18.64
N CYS A 342 -26.67 5.55 17.33
CA CYS A 342 -27.81 4.99 16.62
C CYS A 342 -27.78 3.45 16.66
N SER A 343 -28.90 2.81 16.32
CA SER A 343 -29.02 1.35 16.42
C SER A 343 -28.18 0.57 15.41
N ASP A 344 -27.80 1.19 14.29
CA ASP A 344 -26.97 0.57 13.25
C ASP A 344 -26.00 1.60 12.63
N PRO A 345 -24.77 1.74 13.19
CA PRO A 345 -23.73 2.62 12.66
C PRO A 345 -23.34 2.27 11.22
N SER A 346 -23.48 1.01 10.79
CA SER A 346 -23.10 0.57 9.44
C SER A 346 -23.94 1.19 8.32
N LYS A 347 -25.07 1.81 8.68
CA LYS A 347 -25.97 2.50 7.75
C LYS A 347 -25.71 3.99 7.64
N HIS A 348 -24.85 4.57 8.47
CA HIS A 348 -24.63 6.02 8.49
C HIS A 348 -23.27 6.36 7.90
N ILE A 349 -23.19 7.49 7.18
CA ILE A 349 -21.90 8.01 6.71
C ILE A 349 -21.21 8.75 7.86
N SER A 350 -21.95 9.67 8.50
CA SER A 350 -21.42 10.47 9.59
C SER A 350 -21.61 9.78 10.94
N TRP A 351 -20.54 9.71 11.72
CA TRP A 351 -20.56 9.24 13.09
C TRP A 351 -21.11 10.32 14.01
N ASP A 352 -20.48 11.48 14.12
CA ASP A 352 -20.81 12.52 15.13
C ASP A 352 -21.08 13.91 14.52
N GLY A 353 -21.34 13.96 13.21
CA GLY A 353 -21.57 15.18 12.45
C GLY A 353 -20.32 15.78 11.83
N ILE A 354 -19.13 15.26 12.18
CA ILE A 354 -17.84 15.66 11.60
C ILE A 354 -17.12 14.44 11.05
N HIS A 355 -17.00 13.38 11.86
CA HIS A 355 -16.23 12.19 11.54
C HIS A 355 -17.08 11.12 10.85
N TYR A 356 -16.41 10.19 10.20
CA TYR A 356 -17.06 9.13 9.43
C TYR A 356 -17.18 7.87 10.28
N THR A 357 -18.23 7.10 10.04
CA THR A 357 -18.36 5.76 10.62
C THR A 357 -17.29 4.82 10.07
N GLU A 358 -17.04 3.71 10.74
CA GLU A 358 -16.16 2.65 10.25
C GLU A 358 -16.59 2.16 8.87
N ALA A 359 -17.90 1.98 8.66
CA ALA A 359 -18.43 1.53 7.37
C ALA A 359 -18.13 2.53 6.24
N ALA A 360 -18.26 3.82 6.52
CA ALA A 360 -17.92 4.87 5.55
C ALA A 360 -16.40 4.98 5.33
N ASN A 361 -15.59 4.88 6.38
CA ASN A 361 -14.12 4.83 6.28
C ASN A 361 -13.66 3.64 5.42
N TYR A 362 -14.27 2.46 5.62
CA TYR A 362 -14.01 1.27 4.80
C TYR A 362 -14.40 1.46 3.33
N TRP A 363 -15.52 2.12 3.07
CA TRP A 363 -15.91 2.42 1.69
C TRP A 363 -14.91 3.38 1.02
N VAL A 364 -14.54 4.46 1.72
CA VAL A 364 -13.63 5.50 1.20
C VAL A 364 -12.25 4.94 0.94
N VAL A 365 -11.68 4.16 1.87
CA VAL A 365 -10.33 3.60 1.71
C VAL A 365 -10.27 2.67 0.49
N ASN A 366 -11.26 1.79 0.30
CA ASN A 366 -11.32 0.91 -0.87
C ASN A 366 -11.37 1.67 -2.21
N ARG A 367 -11.82 2.94 -2.20
CA ARG A 367 -11.86 3.77 -3.40
C ARG A 367 -10.52 4.42 -3.75
N ILE A 368 -9.59 4.50 -2.80
CA ILE A 368 -8.29 5.18 -2.97
C ILE A 368 -7.09 4.21 -3.02
N LEU A 369 -7.21 2.98 -2.49
CA LEU A 369 -6.09 2.03 -2.40
C LEU A 369 -5.53 1.59 -3.76
N ASP A 370 -6.39 1.51 -4.80
CA ASP A 370 -6.00 1.11 -6.15
C ASP A 370 -5.27 2.20 -6.95
N GLY A 371 -5.14 3.40 -6.38
CA GLY A 371 -4.49 4.54 -7.03
C GLY A 371 -5.33 5.20 -8.14
N SER A 372 -6.56 4.78 -8.38
CA SER A 372 -7.42 5.42 -9.41
C SER A 372 -7.77 6.87 -9.10
N LEU A 373 -7.72 7.25 -7.82
CA LEU A 373 -7.87 8.62 -7.33
C LEU A 373 -6.55 9.24 -6.89
N SER A 374 -5.41 8.72 -7.37
CA SER A 374 -4.09 9.27 -7.03
C SER A 374 -3.36 9.89 -8.21
N ASP A 375 -2.42 10.78 -7.91
CA ASP A 375 -1.49 11.40 -8.86
C ASP A 375 -0.04 11.26 -8.36
N PRO A 376 0.79 10.40 -8.97
CA PRO A 376 0.46 9.54 -10.13
C PRO A 376 -0.57 8.45 -9.77
N PRO A 377 -1.27 7.85 -10.75
CA PRO A 377 -2.22 6.76 -10.50
C PRO A 377 -1.45 5.48 -10.18
N LEU A 378 -1.22 5.25 -8.89
CA LEU A 378 -0.35 4.19 -8.38
C LEU A 378 -1.00 3.56 -7.15
N PRO A 379 -1.27 2.24 -7.15
CA PRO A 379 -1.77 1.54 -5.97
C PRO A 379 -0.84 1.72 -4.78
N ILE A 380 -1.39 1.82 -3.57
CA ILE A 380 -0.58 1.94 -2.37
C ILE A 380 0.35 0.74 -2.19
N THR A 381 -0.11 -0.44 -2.60
CA THR A 381 0.65 -1.71 -2.57
C THR A 381 1.77 -1.75 -3.61
N GLU A 382 1.94 -0.73 -4.44
CA GLU A 382 3.02 -0.59 -5.42
C GLU A 382 3.84 0.70 -5.18
N ALA A 383 3.52 1.45 -4.12
CA ALA A 383 4.07 2.77 -3.87
C ALA A 383 5.47 2.79 -3.23
N CYS A 384 5.98 1.66 -2.72
CA CYS A 384 7.27 1.57 -2.04
C CYS A 384 8.48 1.93 -2.95
N PRO A 385 9.64 2.26 -2.36
CA PRO A 385 10.84 2.54 -3.13
C PRO A 385 11.26 1.34 -3.97
N LEU A 386 11.59 1.57 -5.25
CA LEU A 386 12.25 0.55 -6.08
C LEU A 386 13.59 0.20 -5.45
N GLN A 387 13.89 -1.09 -5.26
CA GLN A 387 15.21 -1.47 -4.80
C GLN A 387 16.20 -1.27 -5.95
N ILE A 388 17.38 -0.73 -5.66
CA ILE A 388 18.43 -0.49 -6.68
C ILE A 388 18.82 -1.79 -7.43
N SER A 389 18.57 -2.96 -6.83
CA SER A 389 18.69 -4.27 -7.49
C SER A 389 17.81 -4.39 -8.74
N ASP A 390 16.63 -3.76 -8.76
CA ASP A 390 15.66 -3.85 -9.85
C ASP A 390 16.11 -3.02 -11.07
N LEU A 391 16.93 -1.99 -10.85
CA LEU A 391 17.49 -1.14 -11.92
C LEU A 391 18.75 -1.73 -12.57
N GLN A 392 19.41 -2.70 -11.92
CA GLN A 392 20.60 -3.34 -12.49
C GLN A 392 20.28 -4.46 -13.48
N GLU A 393 19.07 -5.04 -13.45
CA GLU A 393 18.66 -6.05 -14.44
C GLU A 393 18.22 -5.43 -15.79
N GLU A 394 17.70 -4.20 -15.81
CA GLU A 394 17.27 -3.55 -17.06
C GLU A 394 18.41 -2.80 -17.79
N GLY A 395 19.56 -2.58 -17.15
CA GLY A 395 20.60 -1.66 -17.61
C GLY A 395 21.79 -2.24 -18.40
N GLN A 396 21.84 -3.55 -18.71
CA GLN A 396 22.98 -4.14 -19.42
C GLN A 396 22.60 -4.98 -20.64
N VAL A 397 22.27 -4.31 -21.74
CA VAL A 397 22.47 -4.89 -23.09
C VAL A 397 23.20 -3.89 -23.97
N PRO A 398 24.52 -4.05 -24.21
CA PRO A 398 25.18 -3.35 -25.29
C PRO A 398 24.73 -3.92 -26.64
N LEU A 399 24.22 -3.06 -27.52
CA LEU A 399 23.97 -3.29 -28.94
C LEU A 399 25.27 -3.68 -29.67
N ALA A 400 25.69 -4.94 -29.61
CA ALA A 400 26.74 -5.47 -30.49
C ALA A 400 26.77 -7.01 -30.47
N LYS A 401 25.71 -7.68 -30.97
CA LYS A 401 25.77 -9.08 -31.43
C LYS A 401 24.45 -9.55 -32.06
N TYR A 402 24.02 -8.90 -33.13
CA TYR A 402 23.07 -9.51 -34.08
C TYR A 402 23.81 -9.79 -35.38
N GLY A 403 24.28 -11.02 -35.53
CA GLY A 403 25.03 -11.42 -36.71
C GLY A 403 25.54 -12.85 -36.66
N GLN A 404 24.66 -13.85 -36.48
CA GLN A 404 24.70 -15.07 -37.28
C GLN A 404 23.55 -16.05 -36.95
N ARG A 405 22.79 -16.30 -38.01
CA ARG A 405 21.77 -17.32 -38.29
C ARG A 405 21.73 -18.57 -37.39
N VAL A 406 20.56 -18.82 -36.83
CA VAL A 406 20.07 -20.15 -36.44
C VAL A 406 19.46 -20.84 -37.67
N LYS A 407 19.99 -22.01 -38.05
CA LYS A 407 19.24 -23.08 -38.70
C LYS A 407 19.78 -24.39 -38.15
N TYR A 408 18.91 -25.22 -37.56
CA TYR A 408 18.60 -26.57 -38.05
C TYR A 408 17.57 -27.25 -37.16
N LEU A 409 16.58 -27.85 -37.83
CA LEU A 409 15.57 -28.74 -37.29
C LEU A 409 16.04 -30.20 -37.49
N LEU A 410 15.79 -31.04 -36.47
CA LEU A 410 15.77 -32.52 -36.35
C LEU A 410 15.88 -33.40 -37.62
N VAL A 411 16.65 -34.51 -37.52
CA VAL A 411 16.17 -35.89 -37.77
C VAL A 411 16.92 -36.88 -36.84
N VAL A 412 16.16 -37.81 -36.26
CA VAL A 412 16.60 -38.91 -35.39
C VAL A 412 16.18 -40.21 -36.06
N ASN A 413 17.09 -41.18 -36.18
CA ASN A 413 16.75 -42.58 -35.91
C ASN A 413 17.99 -43.41 -35.54
N LEU A 414 17.74 -44.31 -34.58
CA LEU A 414 18.65 -45.20 -33.88
C LEU A 414 18.65 -46.60 -34.53
N PHE A 415 19.80 -47.28 -34.47
CA PHE A 415 19.97 -48.74 -34.47
C PHE A 415 19.28 -49.35 -33.23
N ASP A 416 18.94 -50.64 -33.10
CA ASP A 416 19.75 -51.84 -33.36
C ASP A 416 18.93 -53.13 -33.11
N LYS A 417 19.38 -54.28 -33.65
CA LYS A 417 19.65 -55.48 -32.81
C LYS A 417 20.39 -56.62 -33.56
N ARG A 418 21.53 -57.00 -32.95
CA ARG A 418 22.11 -58.36 -32.71
C ARG A 418 22.58 -59.23 -33.89
N SER A 419 23.84 -59.69 -33.84
CA SER A 419 24.27 -60.95 -33.19
C SER A 419 25.65 -61.43 -33.70
N GLU A 420 26.46 -61.97 -32.77
CA GLU A 420 27.47 -63.03 -32.95
C GLU A 420 28.94 -62.79 -33.42
N ARG A 421 29.82 -63.40 -32.60
CA ARG A 421 31.07 -64.16 -32.87
C ARG A 421 32.45 -63.48 -33.02
N ILE A 422 33.28 -63.76 -31.99
CA ILE A 422 34.63 -64.39 -32.00
C ILE A 422 35.62 -63.98 -33.12
N SER A 423 36.75 -63.36 -32.74
CA SER A 423 38.14 -63.86 -32.92
C SER A 423 39.18 -62.72 -32.97
N MET A 424 40.40 -63.08 -32.58
CA MET A 424 41.63 -62.31 -32.35
C MET A 424 42.34 -61.78 -33.61
N GLU A 425 43.39 -60.98 -33.33
CA GLU A 425 44.44 -60.44 -34.22
C GLU A 425 43.99 -59.40 -35.27
N GLY A 426 44.74 -58.34 -35.60
CA GLY A 426 46.10 -57.91 -35.30
C GLY A 426 46.47 -56.81 -36.31
N GLN A 427 47.22 -55.80 -35.85
CA GLN A 427 48.10 -54.89 -36.62
C GLN A 427 47.53 -53.95 -37.73
N ARG A 428 47.61 -52.63 -37.43
CA ARG A 428 48.15 -51.45 -38.18
C ARG A 428 48.48 -51.56 -39.70
N PRO A 429 48.76 -50.43 -40.40
CA PRO A 429 48.03 -49.16 -40.57
C PRO A 429 48.04 -48.69 -42.06
N SER A 430 47.55 -47.47 -42.34
CA SER A 430 48.11 -46.49 -43.31
C SER A 430 47.13 -45.86 -44.35
N VAL A 431 47.06 -44.52 -44.25
CA VAL A 431 47.23 -43.49 -45.31
C VAL A 431 46.27 -43.42 -46.50
N GLY A 432 45.73 -42.21 -46.74
CA GLY A 432 45.53 -41.71 -48.12
C GLY A 432 44.29 -40.85 -48.42
N ASN A 433 44.48 -39.53 -48.36
CA ASN A 433 43.86 -38.42 -49.13
C ASN A 433 42.68 -38.68 -50.10
N GLY A 434 41.63 -37.85 -49.97
CA GLY A 434 41.29 -36.85 -51.01
C GLY A 434 40.07 -37.04 -51.94
N ILE A 435 39.09 -36.11 -51.80
CA ILE A 435 38.51 -35.26 -52.87
C ILE A 435 37.31 -35.76 -53.75
N ILE A 436 36.17 -35.06 -53.55
CA ILE A 436 35.10 -34.56 -54.48
C ILE A 436 33.94 -35.46 -55.00
N GLY A 437 32.71 -35.01 -54.64
CA GLY A 437 31.52 -34.81 -55.51
C GLY A 437 30.53 -35.98 -55.65
N ARG A 438 29.22 -35.83 -55.89
CA ARG A 438 28.21 -34.74 -55.94
C ARG A 438 26.84 -35.42 -56.26
N TRP A 439 25.72 -34.89 -55.76
CA TRP A 439 24.29 -35.05 -56.19
C TRP A 439 23.35 -36.18 -55.69
N LYS A 440 22.44 -35.76 -54.80
CA LYS A 440 20.96 -35.92 -54.68
C LYS A 440 20.25 -37.21 -55.17
N THR A 441 19.46 -37.83 -54.29
CA THR A 441 17.96 -37.78 -54.26
C THR A 441 17.34 -38.60 -53.10
N ALA A 442 16.46 -37.95 -52.29
CA ALA A 442 15.10 -38.36 -51.85
C ALA A 442 14.86 -39.76 -51.21
N TRP A 443 14.03 -40.02 -50.19
CA TRP A 443 13.14 -39.30 -49.26
C TRP A 443 12.66 -40.36 -48.22
N ALA A 444 12.14 -39.93 -47.06
CA ALA A 444 11.23 -40.65 -46.14
C ALA A 444 11.73 -41.37 -44.86
N SER A 445 11.60 -40.65 -43.73
CA SER A 445 10.66 -40.94 -42.61
C SER A 445 11.17 -41.38 -41.21
N ARG A 446 10.53 -40.71 -40.22
CA ARG A 446 10.19 -41.06 -38.81
C ARG A 446 11.11 -40.62 -37.66
N ASN A 447 10.76 -39.45 -37.11
CA ASN A 447 10.92 -38.99 -35.73
C ASN A 447 10.67 -40.09 -34.66
N SER A 448 11.47 -40.11 -33.58
CA SER A 448 11.06 -40.69 -32.30
C SER A 448 11.30 -39.72 -31.14
N VAL A 449 10.29 -39.65 -30.26
CA VAL A 449 10.11 -38.75 -29.11
C VAL A 449 11.24 -38.84 -28.06
N LYS A 450 12.13 -39.84 -28.12
CA LYS A 450 13.21 -40.05 -27.16
C LYS A 450 14.31 -38.99 -27.20
N THR A 451 14.55 -38.35 -28.35
CA THR A 451 15.64 -37.37 -28.48
C THR A 451 15.28 -36.00 -27.92
N LEU A 452 13.99 -35.63 -27.93
CA LEU A 452 13.52 -34.43 -27.23
C LEU A 452 13.64 -34.58 -25.71
N THR A 453 13.46 -35.79 -25.17
CA THR A 453 13.59 -36.05 -23.73
C THR A 453 15.04 -35.98 -23.26
N ILE A 454 15.99 -36.46 -24.07
CA ILE A 454 17.43 -36.38 -23.75
C ILE A 454 17.96 -34.95 -23.90
N ALA A 455 17.52 -34.20 -24.93
CA ALA A 455 17.88 -32.79 -25.07
C ALA A 455 17.35 -31.91 -23.93
N ALA A 456 16.13 -32.19 -23.43
CA ALA A 456 15.59 -31.53 -22.24
C ALA A 456 16.39 -31.90 -20.97
N PHE A 457 16.81 -33.15 -20.83
CA PHE A 457 17.63 -33.61 -19.69
C PHE A 457 19.02 -32.96 -19.67
N PHE A 458 19.65 -32.79 -20.84
CA PHE A 458 20.94 -32.09 -20.95
C PHE A 458 20.81 -30.58 -20.81
N ALA A 459 19.72 -29.96 -21.26
CA ALA A 459 19.47 -28.53 -21.01
C ALA A 459 19.29 -28.25 -19.51
N VAL A 460 18.53 -29.09 -18.80
CA VAL A 460 18.37 -29.00 -17.34
C VAL A 460 19.68 -29.30 -16.61
N ALA A 461 20.44 -30.31 -17.04
CA ALA A 461 21.75 -30.61 -16.45
C ALA A 461 22.79 -29.50 -16.70
N PHE A 462 22.76 -28.83 -17.87
CA PHE A 462 23.65 -27.72 -18.20
C PHE A 462 23.27 -26.44 -17.42
N SER A 463 21.97 -26.18 -17.21
CA SER A 463 21.49 -25.12 -16.32
C SER A 463 21.87 -25.38 -14.85
N LEU A 464 21.74 -26.63 -14.38
CA LEU A 464 22.19 -27.04 -13.05
C LEU A 464 23.72 -26.98 -12.90
N PHE A 465 24.49 -27.26 -13.96
CA PHE A 465 25.95 -27.16 -13.95
C PHE A 465 26.42 -25.69 -13.91
N ILE A 466 25.77 -24.78 -14.64
CA ILE A 466 26.00 -23.34 -14.55
C ILE A 466 25.65 -22.81 -13.15
N LEU A 467 24.59 -23.32 -12.52
CA LEU A 467 24.24 -22.99 -11.14
C LEU A 467 25.25 -23.53 -10.11
N SER A 468 25.80 -24.73 -10.33
CA SER A 468 26.85 -25.30 -9.45
C SER A 468 28.22 -24.60 -9.58
N GLY A 469 28.49 -23.98 -10.74
CA GLY A 469 29.73 -23.23 -10.99
C GLY A 469 29.72 -21.79 -10.51
N ARG A 470 28.56 -21.24 -10.09
CA ARG A 470 28.41 -19.85 -9.63
C ARG A 470 28.33 -19.70 -8.10
N GLN A 471 28.50 -20.77 -7.33
CA GLN A 471 28.50 -20.77 -5.87
C GLN A 471 29.89 -20.68 -5.22
N ARG A 472 30.91 -20.16 -5.91
CA ARG A 472 32.16 -19.76 -5.25
C ARG A 472 32.50 -18.32 -5.60
N ASN A 473 32.47 -17.48 -4.56
CA ASN A 473 32.82 -16.06 -4.49
C ASN A 473 31.70 -15.08 -4.87
N LEU A 474 30.90 -14.68 -3.89
CA LEU A 474 31.00 -13.38 -3.20
C LEU A 474 29.82 -13.26 -2.21
N GLY A 475 30.12 -12.88 -0.96
CA GLY A 475 29.16 -12.82 0.13
C GLY A 475 28.28 -11.57 0.10
N GLY A 476 27.09 -11.72 0.70
CA GLY A 476 26.18 -10.63 1.05
C GLY A 476 24.92 -10.58 0.18
N SER A 477 23.83 -11.22 0.63
CA SER A 477 22.48 -10.90 0.13
C SER A 477 21.42 -11.32 1.15
N GLY A 478 20.59 -10.35 1.51
CA GLY A 478 19.47 -10.45 2.43
C GLY A 478 18.44 -11.49 2.01
N THR A 479 17.89 -12.13 3.03
CA THR A 479 16.69 -12.95 2.95
C THR A 479 15.51 -12.09 3.40
N CYS A 480 14.39 -12.17 2.66
CA CYS A 480 13.14 -11.54 3.05
C CYS A 480 12.48 -12.45 4.09
N ASP A 481 12.61 -12.10 5.36
CA ASP A 481 11.87 -12.75 6.44
C ASP A 481 10.40 -12.31 6.39
N PHE A 482 9.51 -13.27 6.19
CA PHE A 482 8.07 -13.09 6.35
C PHE A 482 7.68 -13.48 7.78
N PRO A 483 7.07 -12.60 8.60
CA PRO A 483 6.39 -13.03 9.80
C PRO A 483 4.98 -13.55 9.48
N ALA A 484 4.57 -14.58 10.23
CA ALA A 484 3.24 -15.19 10.22
C ALA A 484 2.17 -14.31 10.88
#